data_AF-A0AAD6GJ85-F1
#
_entry.id   AF-A0AAD6GJ85-F1
#
_cell.length_a   1.000
_cell.length_b   1.000
_cell.length_c   1.000
_cell.angle_alpha   90.00
_cell.angle_beta   90.00
_cell.angle_gamma   90.00
#
_symmetry.space_group_name_H-M   'P 1'
#
loop_
_entity.id
_entity.type
_entity.pdbx_description
1 polymer ?
#
loop_
_entity_poly.entity_id
_entity_poly.type
_entity_poly.pdbx_seq_one_letter_code
_entity_poly.pdbx_strand_id
1 'polypeptide(L)'
;MPDDIESNIYRLREAEYHLTTEQTSEPPTAAATVKAKKLPTQPKPRRSKKDPEPEYSELVRNDHRKKKETSERSRQACDRCRIRKMRCLVGSDTAPCFQCLQDHKECFVTDRGTNQTFKRGEPGRMKRKITELEEEVTELQKKICKLEDQVTGFEAAFEISIANETHLMAKVVHLEEKNVALLSGNFGWRDDMRVLSPIWGEEAF
;
A
#
# COMPACT_ATOMS: atom_id res chain seq x y z
N MET A 1 34.39 -7.50 2.60
CA MET A 1 34.31 -7.66 1.14
C MET A 1 32.89 -7.40 0.66
N PRO A 2 32.43 -6.14 0.54
CA PRO A 2 31.14 -5.79 -0.06
C PRO A 2 31.27 -4.99 -1.38
N ASP A 3 32.48 -4.66 -1.83
CA ASP A 3 32.73 -3.70 -2.92
C ASP A 3 32.41 -4.24 -4.33
N ASP A 4 32.19 -5.55 -4.46
CA ASP A 4 32.00 -6.20 -5.77
C ASP A 4 30.57 -6.05 -6.34
N ILE A 5 29.58 -5.76 -5.50
CA ILE A 5 28.17 -5.69 -5.93
C ILE A 5 27.86 -4.32 -6.57
N GLU A 6 28.34 -3.23 -5.98
CA GLU A 6 28.13 -1.89 -6.53
C GLU A 6 28.87 -1.68 -7.87
N SER A 7 30.06 -2.28 -8.03
CA SER A 7 30.79 -2.24 -9.31
C SER A 7 30.05 -2.99 -10.43
N ASN A 8 29.31 -4.05 -10.12
CA ASN A 8 28.53 -4.80 -11.11
C ASN A 8 27.28 -4.04 -11.54
N ILE A 9 26.62 -3.34 -10.60
CA ILE A 9 25.46 -2.50 -10.90
C ILE A 9 25.86 -1.32 -11.82
N TYR A 10 27.04 -0.75 -11.61
CA TYR A 10 27.53 0.34 -12.46
C TYR A 10 27.83 -0.10 -13.90
N ARG A 11 28.48 -1.26 -14.09
CA ARG A 11 28.79 -1.80 -15.42
C ARG A 11 27.55 -2.21 -16.22
N LEU A 12 26.52 -2.74 -15.56
CA LEU A 12 25.26 -3.09 -16.23
C LEU A 12 24.51 -1.84 -16.74
N ARG A 13 24.61 -0.73 -16.01
CA ARG A 13 24.00 0.55 -16.40
C ARG A 13 24.70 1.23 -17.57
N GLU A 14 26.02 1.09 -17.66
CA GLU A 14 26.80 1.56 -18.81
C GLU A 14 26.49 0.76 -20.09
N ALA A 15 26.31 -0.57 -19.97
CA ALA A 15 25.93 -1.41 -21.11
C ALA A 15 24.54 -1.05 -21.67
N GLU A 16 23.58 -0.68 -20.83
CA GLU A 16 22.25 -0.21 -21.26
C GLU A 16 22.29 1.17 -21.94
N TYR A 17 23.22 2.05 -21.52
CA TYR A 17 23.39 3.37 -22.13
C TYR A 17 24.04 3.31 -23.52
N HIS A 18 24.93 2.34 -23.75
CA HIS A 18 25.56 2.14 -25.06
C HIS A 18 24.66 1.44 -26.08
N LEU A 19 23.73 0.56 -25.65
CA LEU A 19 22.77 -0.05 -26.58
C LEU A 19 21.74 0.94 -27.15
N THR A 20 21.43 2.02 -26.42
CA THR A 20 20.43 3.01 -26.83
C THR A 20 21.00 4.12 -27.72
N THR A 21 22.33 4.22 -27.83
CA THR A 21 23.01 5.29 -28.58
C THR A 21 23.42 4.88 -30.00
N GLU A 22 23.39 3.59 -30.35
CA GLU A 22 23.79 3.12 -31.70
C GLU A 22 22.64 3.05 -32.74
N GLN A 23 21.38 3.33 -32.37
CA GLN A 23 20.22 3.17 -33.28
C GLN A 23 19.66 4.46 -33.91
N THR A 24 20.34 5.60 -33.83
CA THR A 24 19.92 6.84 -34.54
C THR A 24 21.08 7.52 -35.27
N SER A 25 21.56 6.90 -36.35
CA SER A 25 22.28 7.64 -37.39
C SER A 25 21.90 7.16 -38.79
N GLU A 26 20.88 7.79 -39.37
CA GLU A 26 20.75 7.94 -40.82
C GLU A 26 20.61 9.44 -41.15
N PRO A 27 21.24 9.91 -42.25
CA PRO A 27 21.50 11.32 -42.49
C PRO A 27 20.26 12.13 -42.92
N PRO A 28 20.18 13.43 -42.57
CA PRO A 28 19.13 14.32 -43.07
C PRO A 28 19.40 14.68 -44.54
N THR A 29 18.60 14.14 -45.46
CA THR A 29 18.50 14.70 -46.80
C THR A 29 17.68 15.99 -46.75
N ALA A 30 18.31 17.04 -47.26
CA ALA A 30 17.77 18.39 -47.32
C ALA A 30 16.44 18.42 -48.10
N ALA A 31 15.33 18.72 -47.41
CA ALA A 31 14.09 19.14 -48.04
C ALA A 31 13.83 20.60 -47.69
N ALA A 32 13.98 21.43 -48.73
CA ALA A 32 13.88 22.87 -48.70
C ALA A 32 12.58 23.38 -48.06
N THR A 33 12.74 24.47 -47.30
CA THR A 33 11.65 25.36 -46.88
C THR A 33 10.88 25.86 -48.09
N VAL A 34 9.64 25.40 -48.28
CA VAL A 34 8.66 26.10 -49.10
C VAL A 34 7.77 26.92 -48.17
N LYS A 35 8.06 28.23 -48.08
CA LYS A 35 7.12 29.22 -47.54
C LYS A 35 5.84 29.16 -48.40
N ALA A 36 4.78 28.58 -47.85
CA ALA A 36 3.45 28.69 -48.43
C ALA A 36 3.04 30.16 -48.45
N LYS A 37 3.06 30.77 -49.64
CA LYS A 37 2.43 32.08 -49.89
C LYS A 37 0.94 31.92 -49.57
N LYS A 38 0.42 32.70 -48.60
CA LYS A 38 -1.03 32.85 -48.43
C LYS A 38 -1.60 33.45 -49.71
N LEU A 39 -2.35 32.66 -50.46
CA LEU A 39 -3.18 33.17 -51.54
C LEU A 39 -4.31 34.05 -50.95
N PRO A 40 -4.73 35.13 -51.63
CA PRO A 40 -5.84 35.96 -51.18
C PRO A 40 -7.12 35.12 -51.20
N THR A 41 -7.77 34.96 -50.05
CA THR A 41 -9.05 34.27 -49.97
C THR A 41 -10.12 35.13 -50.63
N GLN A 42 -10.49 34.78 -51.86
CA GLN A 42 -11.64 35.39 -52.54
C GLN A 42 -12.91 35.17 -51.71
N PRO A 43 -13.78 36.18 -51.54
CA PRO A 43 -15.05 36.01 -50.84
C PRO A 43 -15.92 35.04 -51.64
N LYS A 44 -16.24 33.90 -51.04
CA LYS A 44 -17.09 32.89 -51.67
C LYS A 44 -18.49 33.49 -51.89
N PRO A 45 -19.07 33.36 -53.10
CA PRO A 45 -20.43 33.84 -53.36
C PRO A 45 -21.43 33.16 -52.43
N ARG A 46 -22.41 33.91 -51.92
CA ARG A 46 -23.52 33.35 -51.15
C ARG A 46 -24.26 32.34 -52.03
N ARG A 47 -24.40 31.10 -51.55
CA ARG A 47 -25.11 30.05 -52.26
C ARG A 47 -26.54 30.46 -52.58
N SER A 48 -26.98 30.13 -53.79
CA SER A 48 -28.37 30.32 -54.18
C SER A 48 -29.25 29.31 -53.44
N LYS A 49 -30.49 29.68 -53.15
CA LYS A 49 -31.44 28.86 -52.38
C LYS A 49 -31.89 27.57 -53.10
N LYS A 50 -31.45 27.35 -54.34
CA LYS A 50 -31.82 26.22 -55.22
C LYS A 50 -30.69 25.21 -55.46
N ASP A 51 -29.48 25.45 -54.93
CA ASP A 51 -28.41 24.45 -55.01
C ASP A 51 -28.68 23.29 -54.05
N PRO A 52 -28.53 22.02 -54.48
CA PRO A 52 -28.64 20.87 -53.59
C PRO A 52 -27.63 21.01 -52.44
N GLU A 53 -28.11 20.77 -51.22
CA GLU A 53 -27.29 20.88 -50.02
C GLU A 53 -26.10 19.91 -50.14
N PRO A 54 -24.85 20.35 -50.05
CA PRO A 54 -23.74 19.43 -50.22
C PRO A 54 -23.51 18.63 -48.95
N GLU A 55 -23.20 17.36 -49.19
CA GLU A 55 -22.61 16.37 -48.27
C GLU A 55 -21.44 16.91 -47.43
N TYR A 56 -20.82 18.02 -47.85
CA TYR A 56 -19.84 18.80 -47.08
C TYR A 56 -20.33 19.16 -45.67
N SER A 57 -21.63 19.39 -45.48
CA SER A 57 -22.19 19.71 -44.16
C SER A 57 -22.17 18.49 -43.21
N GLU A 58 -22.23 17.26 -43.72
CA GLU A 58 -22.15 16.04 -42.92
C GLU A 58 -20.71 15.68 -42.57
N LEU A 59 -19.78 15.82 -43.52
CA LEU A 59 -18.35 15.63 -43.25
C LEU A 59 -17.85 16.58 -42.15
N VAL A 60 -18.26 17.86 -42.22
CA VAL A 60 -17.93 18.85 -41.19
C VAL A 60 -18.55 18.49 -39.84
N ARG A 61 -19.82 18.04 -39.83
CA ARG A 61 -20.49 17.56 -38.60
C ARG A 61 -19.77 16.35 -38.00
N ASN A 62 -19.36 15.38 -38.81
CA ASN A 62 -18.63 14.19 -38.39
C ASN A 62 -17.22 14.53 -37.87
N ASP A 63 -16.51 15.47 -38.50
CA ASP A 63 -15.22 15.97 -38.04
C ASP A 63 -15.33 16.71 -36.70
N HIS A 64 -16.37 17.53 -36.52
CA HIS A 64 -16.66 18.16 -35.24
C HIS A 64 -16.99 17.14 -34.16
N ARG A 65 -17.72 16.06 -34.51
CA ARG A 65 -18.04 14.97 -33.59
C ARG A 65 -16.78 14.19 -33.19
N LYS A 66 -15.96 13.75 -34.15
CA LYS A 66 -14.68 13.07 -33.92
C LYS A 66 -13.71 13.91 -33.09
N LYS A 67 -13.60 15.22 -33.36
CA LYS A 67 -12.77 16.13 -32.56
C LYS A 67 -13.28 16.30 -31.14
N LYS A 68 -14.59 16.19 -30.92
CA LYS A 68 -15.20 16.28 -29.59
C LYS A 68 -14.98 15.00 -28.80
N GLU A 69 -15.08 13.84 -29.46
CA GLU A 69 -14.82 12.51 -28.88
C GLU A 69 -13.34 12.32 -28.51
N THR A 70 -12.41 12.81 -29.32
CA THR A 70 -10.95 12.73 -29.06
C THR A 70 -10.45 13.80 -28.10
N SER A 71 -11.22 14.86 -27.84
CA SER A 71 -10.83 15.95 -26.93
C SER A 71 -11.58 15.82 -25.61
N GLU A 72 -11.12 14.93 -24.74
CA GLU A 72 -11.66 14.90 -23.38
C GLU A 72 -11.22 16.18 -22.64
N ARG A 73 -12.21 17.04 -22.40
CA ARG A 73 -12.00 18.37 -21.83
C ARG A 73 -11.85 18.22 -20.32
N SER A 74 -10.71 18.63 -19.78
CA SER A 74 -10.53 18.60 -18.33
C SER A 74 -11.52 19.52 -17.62
N ARG A 75 -12.11 19.02 -16.51
CA ARG A 75 -12.96 19.81 -15.62
C ARG A 75 -12.22 20.99 -15.00
N GLN A 76 -10.92 20.83 -14.74
CA GLN A 76 -10.03 21.86 -14.23
C GLN A 76 -8.82 22.03 -15.14
N ALA A 77 -8.70 23.18 -15.78
CA ALA A 77 -7.52 23.52 -16.58
C ALA A 77 -6.28 23.69 -15.67
N CYS A 78 -5.10 23.30 -16.17
CA CYS A 78 -3.83 23.60 -15.50
C CYS A 78 -3.51 25.10 -15.58
N ASP A 79 -2.62 25.57 -14.71
CA ASP A 79 -2.32 26.99 -14.59
C ASP A 79 -1.70 27.56 -15.88
N ARG A 80 -0.86 26.77 -16.55
CA ARG A 80 -0.22 27.17 -17.81
C ARG A 80 -1.21 27.34 -18.97
N CYS A 81 -2.12 26.39 -19.16
CA CYS A 81 -3.16 26.51 -20.17
C CYS A 81 -4.14 27.64 -19.86
N ARG A 82 -4.38 27.90 -18.56
CA ARG A 82 -5.22 29.00 -18.09
C ARG A 82 -4.62 30.36 -18.44
N ILE A 83 -3.35 30.58 -18.12
CA ILE A 83 -2.63 31.84 -18.42
C ILE A 83 -2.54 32.07 -19.93
N ARG A 84 -2.20 31.04 -20.70
CA ARG A 84 -2.11 31.11 -22.17
C ARG A 84 -3.47 31.16 -22.88
N LYS A 85 -4.59 31.12 -22.14
CA LYS A 85 -5.96 31.12 -22.67
C LYS A 85 -6.19 30.05 -23.75
N MET A 86 -5.60 28.87 -23.56
CA MET A 86 -5.70 27.73 -24.48
C MET A 86 -6.42 26.55 -23.84
N ARG A 87 -6.93 25.63 -24.67
CA ARG A 87 -7.68 24.47 -24.19
C ARG A 87 -6.75 23.47 -23.47
N CYS A 88 -7.11 23.09 -22.25
CA CYS A 88 -6.44 22.03 -21.51
C CYS A 88 -7.05 20.67 -21.88
N LEU A 89 -6.31 19.88 -22.66
CA LEU A 89 -6.68 18.51 -23.02
C LEU A 89 -5.98 17.53 -22.09
N VAL A 90 -6.74 16.65 -21.45
CA VAL A 90 -6.24 15.66 -20.51
C VAL A 90 -6.61 14.28 -21.04
N GLY A 91 -5.64 13.38 -21.15
CA GLY A 91 -5.87 11.98 -21.56
C GLY A 91 -6.16 11.04 -20.39
N SER A 92 -5.75 11.41 -19.17
CA SER A 92 -6.10 10.74 -17.91
C SER A 92 -5.82 11.67 -16.73
N ASP A 93 -6.54 11.52 -15.61
CA ASP A 93 -6.44 12.42 -14.46
C ASP A 93 -5.07 12.44 -13.76
N THR A 94 -4.24 11.43 -14.03
CA THR A 94 -2.88 11.29 -13.47
C THR A 94 -1.78 11.79 -14.39
N ALA A 95 -2.09 12.04 -15.68
CA ALA A 95 -1.13 12.48 -16.67
C ALA A 95 -1.08 14.02 -16.75
N PRO A 96 0.07 14.60 -17.17
CA PRO A 96 0.12 15.99 -17.57
C PRO A 96 -0.83 16.23 -18.75
N CYS A 97 -1.34 17.47 -18.89
CA CYS A 97 -2.13 17.81 -20.06
C CYS A 97 -1.26 17.75 -21.34
N PHE A 98 -1.90 17.47 -22.47
CA PHE A 98 -1.22 17.22 -23.75
C PHE A 98 -0.24 18.34 -24.14
N GLN A 99 -0.61 19.61 -23.95
CA GLN A 99 0.26 20.73 -24.27
C GLN A 99 1.49 20.81 -23.33
N CYS A 100 1.30 20.57 -22.03
CA CYS A 100 2.42 20.58 -21.09
C CYS A 100 3.39 19.42 -21.38
N LEU A 101 2.84 18.26 -21.79
CA LEU A 101 3.62 17.11 -22.18
C LEU A 101 4.46 17.40 -23.45
N GLN A 102 3.87 17.99 -24.48
CA GLN A 102 4.59 18.39 -25.70
C GLN A 102 5.66 19.44 -25.43
N ASP A 103 5.39 20.39 -24.54
CA ASP A 103 6.35 21.43 -24.17
C ASP A 103 7.42 20.92 -23.17
N HIS A 104 7.38 19.64 -22.78
CA HIS A 104 8.23 19.01 -21.76
C HIS A 104 8.32 19.82 -20.46
N LYS A 105 7.18 20.31 -19.95
CA LYS A 105 7.11 20.99 -18.65
C LYS A 105 6.12 20.33 -17.72
N GLU A 106 6.36 20.52 -16.44
CA GLU A 106 5.47 20.05 -15.38
C GLU A 106 4.09 20.72 -15.47
N CYS A 107 3.05 19.93 -15.22
CA CYS A 107 1.67 20.38 -15.27
C CYS A 107 1.17 20.66 -13.85
N PHE A 108 1.07 21.93 -13.47
CA PHE A 108 0.56 22.35 -12.17
C PHE A 108 -0.92 22.71 -12.23
N VAL A 109 -1.63 22.36 -11.16
CA VAL A 109 -3.04 22.67 -10.95
C VAL A 109 -3.19 23.29 -9.57
N THR A 110 -3.61 24.55 -9.55
CA THR A 110 -3.96 25.24 -8.31
C THR A 110 -5.42 24.97 -7.96
N ASP A 111 -5.66 24.46 -6.76
CA ASP A 111 -7.00 24.34 -6.20
C ASP A 111 -7.50 25.72 -5.73
N ARG A 112 -8.75 26.07 -6.07
CA ARG A 112 -9.33 27.38 -5.76
C ARG A 112 -9.80 27.48 -4.30
N GLY A 113 -10.12 26.35 -3.67
CA GLY A 113 -10.56 26.34 -2.27
C GLY A 113 -9.38 26.54 -1.32
N THR A 114 -8.29 25.83 -1.57
CA THR A 114 -7.11 25.80 -0.69
C THR A 114 -5.96 26.73 -1.13
N ASN A 115 -6.02 27.26 -2.36
CA ASN A 115 -4.93 28.00 -3.01
C ASN A 115 -3.59 27.25 -3.05
N GLN A 116 -3.61 25.93 -2.87
CA GLN A 116 -2.42 25.10 -2.94
C GLN A 116 -2.19 24.63 -4.38
N THR A 117 -0.93 24.67 -4.80
CA THR A 117 -0.52 24.26 -6.15
C THR A 117 0.10 22.87 -6.10
N PHE A 118 -0.41 21.95 -6.89
CA PHE A 118 0.08 20.59 -6.95
C PHE A 118 0.38 20.19 -8.39
N LYS A 119 1.31 19.24 -8.59
CA LYS A 119 1.44 18.60 -9.90
C LYS A 119 0.15 17.80 -10.16
N ARG A 120 -0.36 17.87 -11.38
CA ARG A 120 -1.57 17.16 -11.80
C ARG A 120 -1.41 15.67 -11.50
N GLY A 121 -2.39 15.07 -10.84
CA GLY A 121 -2.38 13.66 -10.47
C GLY A 121 -1.74 13.33 -9.12
N GLU A 122 -0.88 14.20 -8.57
CA GLU A 122 -0.26 14.00 -7.24
C GLU A 122 -1.27 13.81 -6.11
N PRO A 123 -2.30 14.65 -5.92
CA PRO A 123 -3.24 14.45 -4.83
C PRO A 123 -3.98 13.10 -4.94
N GLY A 124 -4.20 12.59 -6.17
CA GLY A 124 -4.77 11.27 -6.38
C GLY A 124 -3.79 10.14 -6.03
N ARG A 125 -2.52 10.26 -6.45
CA ARG A 125 -1.45 9.30 -6.09
C ARG A 125 -1.21 9.25 -4.59
N MET A 126 -1.12 10.40 -3.94
CA MET A 126 -0.94 10.51 -2.50
C MET A 126 -2.09 9.88 -1.75
N LYS A 127 -3.35 10.10 -2.17
CA LYS A 127 -4.51 9.45 -1.56
C LYS A 127 -4.45 7.93 -1.64
N ARG A 128 -4.10 7.37 -2.82
CA ARG A 128 -3.94 5.91 -2.98
C ARG A 128 -2.83 5.36 -2.10
N LYS A 129 -1.71 6.07 -2.03
CA LYS A 129 -0.58 5.66 -1.18
C LYS A 129 -0.95 5.72 0.31
N ILE A 130 -1.72 6.72 0.73
CA ILE A 130 -2.22 6.81 2.10
C ILE A 130 -3.12 5.60 2.40
N THR A 131 -4.06 5.26 1.52
CA THR A 131 -4.94 4.10 1.74
C THR A 131 -4.16 2.78 1.77
N GLU A 132 -3.19 2.60 0.88
CA GLU A 132 -2.31 1.41 0.87
C GLU A 132 -1.52 1.30 2.18
N LEU A 133 -0.92 2.39 2.64
CA LEU A 133 -0.16 2.41 3.90
C LEU A 133 -1.05 2.20 5.13
N GLU A 134 -2.27 2.75 5.13
CA GLU A 134 -3.24 2.52 6.21
C GLU A 134 -3.63 1.04 6.29
N GLU A 135 -3.87 0.39 5.14
CA GLU A 135 -4.15 -1.05 5.08
C GLU A 135 -2.99 -1.88 5.65
N GLU A 136 -1.75 -1.59 5.23
CA GLU A 136 -0.54 -2.25 5.77
C GLU A 136 -0.41 -2.09 7.28
N VAL A 137 -0.62 -0.87 7.80
CA VAL A 137 -0.59 -0.60 9.25
C VAL A 137 -1.64 -1.44 9.98
N THR A 138 -2.86 -1.54 9.43
CA THR A 138 -3.91 -2.35 10.07
C THR A 138 -3.56 -3.84 10.06
N GLU A 139 -2.90 -4.34 9.02
CA GLU A 139 -2.46 -5.73 8.94
C GLU A 139 -1.35 -6.01 9.96
N LEU A 140 -0.37 -5.10 10.06
CA LEU A 140 0.71 -5.21 11.03
C LEU A 140 0.18 -5.16 12.47
N GLN A 141 -0.76 -4.26 12.77
CA GLN A 141 -1.41 -4.21 14.08
C GLN A 141 -2.10 -5.53 14.45
N LYS A 142 -2.80 -6.16 13.49
CA LYS A 142 -3.41 -7.49 13.72
C LYS A 142 -2.37 -8.57 14.02
N LYS A 143 -1.21 -8.52 13.36
CA LYS A 143 -0.10 -9.45 13.63
C LYS A 143 0.46 -9.23 15.03
N ILE A 144 0.65 -7.97 15.43
CA ILE A 144 1.12 -7.61 16.77
C ILE A 144 0.14 -8.13 17.83
N CYS A 145 -1.16 -7.86 17.70
CA CYS A 145 -2.15 -8.38 18.67
C CYS A 145 -2.12 -9.90 18.80
N LYS A 146 -2.00 -10.64 17.68
CA LYS A 146 -1.88 -12.11 17.73
C LYS A 146 -0.63 -12.57 18.47
N LEU A 147 0.48 -11.87 18.31
CA LEU A 147 1.72 -12.20 19.01
C LEU A 147 1.62 -11.85 20.50
N GLU A 148 0.99 -10.73 20.84
CA GLU A 148 0.70 -10.35 22.23
C GLU A 148 -0.20 -11.39 22.92
N ASP A 149 -1.24 -11.87 22.24
CA ASP A 149 -2.11 -12.96 22.74
C ASP A 149 -1.33 -14.27 22.95
N GLN A 150 -0.37 -14.58 22.07
CA GLN A 150 0.49 -15.75 22.25
C GLN A 150 1.43 -15.61 23.44
N VAL A 151 2.07 -14.44 23.59
CA VAL A 151 2.98 -14.16 24.71
C VAL A 151 2.24 -14.27 26.04
N THR A 152 1.08 -13.63 26.17
CA THR A 152 0.25 -13.72 27.38
C THR A 152 -0.22 -15.15 27.65
N GLY A 153 -0.55 -15.91 26.61
CA GLY A 153 -0.86 -17.34 26.73
C GLY A 153 0.33 -18.17 27.25
N PHE A 154 1.55 -17.89 26.78
CA PHE A 154 2.75 -18.56 27.27
C PHE A 154 3.10 -18.15 28.71
N GLU A 155 2.93 -16.87 29.06
CA GLU A 155 3.11 -16.39 30.43
C GLU A 155 2.18 -17.11 31.41
N ALA A 156 0.89 -17.22 31.08
CA ALA A 156 -0.07 -17.95 31.91
C ALA A 156 0.27 -19.45 32.04
N ALA A 157 0.69 -20.10 30.95
CA ALA A 157 1.11 -21.50 30.98
C ALA A 157 2.38 -21.71 31.84
N PHE A 158 3.31 -20.75 31.78
CA PHE A 158 4.53 -20.77 32.57
C PHE A 158 4.23 -20.62 34.07
N GLU A 159 3.33 -19.71 34.46
CA GLU A 159 2.87 -19.56 35.84
C GLU A 159 2.25 -20.85 36.39
N ILE A 160 1.40 -21.52 35.59
CA ILE A 160 0.81 -22.81 35.98
C ILE A 160 1.90 -23.88 36.17
N SER A 161 2.91 -23.89 35.29
CA SER A 161 4.04 -24.83 35.42
C SER A 161 4.82 -24.61 36.71
N ILE A 162 5.13 -23.35 37.05
CA ILE A 162 5.80 -23.00 38.32
C ILE A 162 4.96 -23.44 39.52
N ALA A 163 3.66 -23.17 39.51
CA ALA A 163 2.75 -23.59 40.58
C ALA A 163 2.74 -25.12 40.77
N ASN A 164 2.72 -25.88 39.67
CA ASN A 164 2.80 -27.33 39.71
C ASN A 164 4.13 -27.83 40.29
N GLU A 165 5.25 -27.23 39.89
CA GLU A 165 6.58 -27.57 40.38
C GLU A 165 6.70 -27.31 41.88
N THR A 166 6.30 -26.12 42.35
CA THR A 166 6.31 -25.79 43.79
C THR A 166 5.45 -26.75 44.62
N HIS A 167 4.29 -27.16 44.12
CA HIS A 167 3.45 -28.14 44.79
C HIS A 167 4.08 -29.54 44.84
N LEU A 168 4.78 -29.97 43.78
CA LEU A 168 5.54 -31.22 43.78
C LEU A 168 6.69 -31.16 44.78
N MET A 169 7.45 -30.06 44.82
CA MET A 169 8.54 -29.86 45.78
C MET A 169 8.01 -29.93 47.23
N ALA A 170 6.88 -29.29 47.53
CA ALA A 170 6.26 -29.39 48.85
C ALA A 170 5.86 -30.83 49.23
N LYS A 171 5.36 -31.62 48.27
CA LYS A 171 5.06 -33.05 48.50
C LYS A 171 6.31 -33.87 48.78
N VAL A 172 7.40 -33.59 48.07
CA VAL A 172 8.69 -34.28 48.30
C VAL A 172 9.18 -34.01 49.71
N VAL A 173 9.20 -32.75 50.15
CA VAL A 173 9.60 -32.38 51.51
C VAL A 173 8.74 -33.10 52.57
N HIS A 174 7.42 -33.12 52.39
CA HIS A 174 6.52 -33.83 53.31
C HIS A 174 6.78 -35.35 53.39
N LEU A 175 7.12 -35.97 52.26
CA LEU A 175 7.48 -37.39 52.23
C LEU A 175 8.84 -37.65 52.89
N GLU A 176 9.81 -36.75 52.70
CA GLU A 176 11.11 -36.80 53.37
C GLU A 176 10.95 -36.70 54.89
N GLU A 177 10.16 -35.74 55.39
CA GLU A 177 9.84 -35.60 56.82
C GLU A 177 9.21 -36.87 57.41
N LYS A 178 8.23 -37.46 56.70
CA LYS A 178 7.62 -38.73 57.09
C LYS A 178 8.62 -39.88 57.14
N ASN A 179 9.50 -39.97 56.14
CA ASN A 179 10.53 -41.01 56.09
C ASN A 179 11.52 -40.86 57.25
N VAL A 180 11.94 -39.63 57.57
CA VAL A 180 12.80 -39.36 58.75
C VAL A 180 12.09 -39.78 60.04
N ALA A 181 10.81 -39.46 60.20
CA ALA A 181 10.02 -39.89 61.37
C ALA A 181 9.97 -41.42 61.50
N LEU A 182 9.74 -42.14 60.40
CA LEU A 182 9.74 -43.61 60.37
C LEU A 182 11.10 -44.20 60.74
N LEU A 183 12.21 -43.64 60.21
CA LEU A 183 13.57 -44.12 60.48
C LEU A 183 14.05 -43.82 61.90
N SER A 184 13.61 -42.71 62.49
CA SER A 184 13.96 -42.32 63.87
C SER A 184 13.30 -43.19 64.96
N GLY A 185 12.42 -44.13 64.58
CA GLY A 185 11.76 -45.04 65.52
C GLY A 185 10.75 -44.38 66.45
N ASN A 186 10.37 -43.12 66.20
CA ASN A 186 9.42 -42.38 67.01
C ASN A 186 7.97 -42.80 66.67
N PHE A 187 7.61 -44.04 66.99
CA PHE A 187 6.25 -44.58 66.85
C PHE A 187 5.36 -44.06 68.01
N GLY A 188 4.81 -42.87 67.85
CA GLY A 188 3.74 -42.32 68.70
C GLY A 188 2.38 -43.00 68.50
N TRP A 189 2.32 -44.32 68.39
CA TRP A 189 1.07 -45.10 68.28
C TRP A 189 0.62 -45.70 69.62
N ARG A 190 1.23 -45.30 70.74
CA ARG A 190 1.00 -45.93 72.05
C ARG A 190 -0.12 -45.32 72.90
N ASP A 191 -0.71 -44.19 72.53
CA ASP A 191 -1.68 -43.51 73.41
C ASP A 191 -3.17 -43.68 73.03
N ASP A 192 -3.51 -44.23 71.86
CA ASP A 192 -4.93 -44.39 71.45
C ASP A 192 -5.56 -45.77 71.75
N MET A 193 -4.84 -46.71 72.36
CA MET A 193 -5.38 -48.03 72.77
C MET A 193 -5.67 -48.17 74.27
N ARG A 194 -6.00 -47.07 74.95
CA ARG A 194 -6.48 -47.12 76.35
C ARG A 194 -7.89 -46.54 76.54
N VAL A 195 -8.75 -46.64 75.53
CA VAL A 195 -10.20 -46.39 75.67
C VAL A 195 -11.02 -47.40 74.85
N LEU A 196 -10.81 -48.69 75.08
CA LEU A 196 -11.82 -49.71 74.79
C LEU A 196 -11.83 -50.68 75.97
N SER A 197 -12.48 -50.27 77.06
CA SER A 197 -12.97 -51.21 78.07
C SER A 197 -14.01 -52.11 77.40
N PRO A 198 -13.86 -53.44 77.46
CA PRO A 198 -14.96 -54.32 77.17
C PRO A 198 -16.02 -54.14 78.26
N ILE A 199 -17.21 -53.74 77.82
CA ILE A 199 -18.49 -54.22 78.37
C ILE A 199 -18.45 -55.78 78.24
N TRP A 200 -19.44 -56.51 78.76
CA TRP A 200 -19.48 -57.98 78.91
C TRP A 200 -18.75 -58.40 80.21
N GLY A 201 -19.38 -58.78 81.31
CA GLY A 201 -20.70 -59.36 81.54
C GLY A 201 -20.48 -60.57 82.45
N GLU A 202 -20.71 -60.43 83.75
CA GLU A 202 -20.62 -61.55 84.72
C GLU A 202 -21.97 -61.72 85.41
N GLU A 203 -22.73 -62.70 84.92
CA GLU A 203 -23.77 -63.40 85.66
C GLU A 203 -23.13 -64.43 86.62
N ALA A 204 -23.79 -64.61 87.77
CA ALA A 204 -23.77 -65.78 88.66
C ALA A 204 -22.53 -66.04 89.54
N PHE A 205 -22.64 -65.75 90.85
CA PHE A 205 -23.08 -66.73 91.85
C PHE A 205 -23.47 -66.05 93.17
#